data_AF-A0A7W5P568-F1
#
_entry.id   AF-A0A7W5P568-F1
#
_cell.length_a   1.000
_cell.length_b   1.000
_cell.length_c   1.000
_cell.angle_alpha   90.00
_cell.angle_beta   90.00
_cell.angle_gamma   90.00
#
_symmetry.space_group_name_H-M   'P 1'
#
loop_
_entity.id
_entity.type
_entity.pdbx_description
1 polymer ?
#
loop_
_entity_poly.entity_id
_entity_poly.type
_entity_poly.pdbx_seq_one_letter_code
_entity_poly.pdbx_strand_id
1 'polypeptide(L)'
;MQRDLVTLKRWASAVERDAGRSLGGSWEVDVDDSYVMTVRFDDLREEVLLGEVVDEDAWPPHTWGPQFLKTALDDEAAETVADEFLEVLRLWDVEWMSCSKHDRPIWHCSSVWICAGPTTTHDVALMGELPPPGTY
;
A
#
# COMPACT_ATOMS: atom_id res chain seq x y z
N MET A 1 -21.57 5.96 6.37
CA MET A 1 -20.15 5.82 6.75
C MET A 1 -19.31 6.11 5.53
N GLN A 2 -18.64 7.26 5.50
CA GLN A 2 -17.87 7.72 4.35
C GLN A 2 -16.47 7.15 4.53
N ARG A 3 -16.16 6.01 3.88
CA ARG A 3 -14.78 5.50 3.85
C ARG A 3 -13.88 6.67 3.48
N ASP A 4 -12.79 6.88 4.20
CA ASP A 4 -11.98 8.07 4.04
C ASP A 4 -11.23 8.03 2.72
N LEU A 5 -11.93 8.40 1.64
CA LEU A 5 -11.42 8.49 0.28
C LEU A 5 -10.19 9.39 0.22
N VAL A 6 -10.09 10.38 1.12
CA VAL A 6 -8.89 11.22 1.22
C VAL A 6 -7.70 10.38 1.68
N THR A 7 -7.89 9.50 2.66
CA THR A 7 -6.85 8.59 3.14
C THR A 7 -6.47 7.53 2.12
N LEU A 8 -7.44 6.93 1.41
CA LEU A 8 -7.16 6.00 0.31
C LEU A 8 -6.36 6.67 -0.81
N LYS A 9 -6.78 7.85 -1.25
CA LYS A 9 -6.04 8.65 -2.25
C LYS A 9 -4.63 9.01 -1.78
N ARG A 10 -4.46 9.33 -0.50
CA ARG A 10 -3.16 9.64 0.09
C ARG A 10 -2.21 8.45 0.02
N TRP A 11 -2.70 7.24 0.34
CA TRP A 11 -1.91 6.02 0.24
C TRP A 11 -1.66 5.58 -1.20
N ALA A 12 -2.62 5.76 -2.11
CA ALA A 12 -2.41 5.56 -3.54
C ALA A 12 -1.27 6.43 -4.08
N SER A 13 -1.29 7.73 -3.74
CA SER A 13 -0.17 8.63 -4.06
C SER A 13 1.15 8.23 -3.37
N ALA A 14 1.12 7.57 -2.23
CA ALA A 14 2.32 7.08 -1.55
C ALA A 14 2.92 5.89 -2.31
N VAL A 15 2.10 4.92 -2.68
CA VAL A 15 2.47 3.76 -3.51
C VAL A 15 2.99 4.20 -4.87
N GLU A 16 2.34 5.16 -5.53
CA GLU A 16 2.82 5.74 -6.80
C GLU A 16 4.25 6.26 -6.69
N ARG A 17 4.55 7.02 -5.62
CA ARG A 17 5.90 7.56 -5.39
C ARG A 17 6.93 6.44 -5.20
N ASP A 18 6.58 5.40 -4.47
CA ASP A 18 7.47 4.29 -4.20
C ASP A 18 7.72 3.44 -5.45
N ALA A 19 6.67 3.19 -6.25
CA ALA A 19 6.78 2.52 -7.54
C ALA A 19 7.69 3.31 -8.50
N GLY A 20 7.48 4.62 -8.63
CA GLY A 20 8.32 5.48 -9.45
C GLY A 20 9.79 5.50 -9.00
N ARG A 21 10.07 5.45 -7.70
CA ARG A 21 11.45 5.40 -7.16
C ARG A 21 12.11 4.03 -7.31
N SER A 22 11.33 2.96 -7.16
CA SER A 22 11.85 1.60 -6.99
C SER A 22 11.90 0.82 -8.30
N LEU A 23 10.88 0.98 -9.13
CA LEU A 23 10.76 0.30 -10.42
C LEU A 23 11.18 1.21 -11.60
N GLY A 24 11.21 2.53 -11.38
CA GLY A 24 11.45 3.50 -12.44
C GLY A 24 10.25 3.62 -13.39
N GLY A 25 10.40 4.44 -14.44
CA GLY A 25 9.33 4.72 -15.40
C GLY A 25 8.23 5.66 -14.87
N SER A 26 7.13 5.77 -15.61
CA SER A 26 6.02 6.67 -15.28
C SER A 26 4.85 5.87 -14.71
N TRP A 27 4.68 5.97 -13.39
CA TRP A 27 3.58 5.34 -12.66
C TRP A 27 2.49 6.35 -12.36
N GLU A 28 1.25 5.88 -12.38
CA GLU A 28 0.08 6.61 -11.86
C GLU A 28 -0.76 5.64 -11.04
N VAL A 29 -1.08 6.02 -9.80
CA VAL A 29 -1.99 5.26 -8.93
C VAL A 29 -3.03 6.22 -8.36
N ASP A 30 -4.26 6.10 -8.84
CA ASP A 30 -5.39 6.95 -8.46
C ASP A 30 -6.55 6.12 -7.93
N VAL A 31 -7.35 6.70 -7.03
CA VAL A 31 -8.57 6.07 -6.48
C VAL A 31 -9.74 7.00 -6.75
N ASP A 32 -10.76 6.53 -7.47
CA ASP A 32 -11.91 7.34 -7.79
C ASP A 32 -12.96 7.40 -6.65
N ASP A 33 -14.05 8.12 -6.88
CA ASP A 33 -15.15 8.24 -5.92
C ASP A 33 -15.98 6.96 -5.74
N SER A 34 -15.79 5.99 -6.62
CA SER A 34 -16.40 4.66 -6.60
C SER A 34 -15.51 3.62 -5.92
N TYR A 35 -14.40 4.04 -5.31
CA TYR A 35 -13.40 3.17 -4.66
C TYR A 35 -12.73 2.19 -5.64
N VAL A 36 -12.63 2.58 -6.90
CA VAL A 36 -11.84 1.85 -7.90
C VAL A 36 -10.45 2.48 -7.94
N MET A 37 -9.43 1.67 -7.68
CA MET A 37 -8.05 2.05 -7.88
C MET A 37 -7.66 1.78 -9.33
N THR A 38 -7.19 2.80 -10.03
CA THR A 38 -6.54 2.64 -11.33
C THR A 38 -5.03 2.68 -11.14
N VAL A 39 -4.34 1.66 -11.66
CA VAL A 39 -2.87 1.64 -11.74
C VAL A 39 -2.48 1.75 -13.22
N ARG A 40 -1.52 2.62 -13.55
CA ARG A 40 -0.94 2.75 -14.89
C ARG A 40 0.58 2.70 -14.84
N PHE A 41 1.16 2.00 -15.81
CA PHE A 41 2.60 1.95 -16.04
C PHE A 41 2.87 1.84 -17.54
N ASP A 42 3.48 2.89 -18.10
CA ASP A 42 3.65 3.04 -19.56
C ASP A 42 2.33 2.83 -20.32
N ASP A 43 2.22 1.75 -21.11
CA ASP A 43 1.01 1.39 -21.88
C ASP A 43 0.05 0.44 -21.12
N LEU A 44 0.43 -0.01 -19.92
CA LEU A 44 -0.38 -0.91 -19.09
C LEU A 44 -1.34 -0.10 -18.21
N ARG A 45 -2.56 -0.62 -18.07
CA ARG A 45 -3.61 -0.06 -17.22
C ARG A 45 -4.44 -1.19 -16.63
N GLU A 46 -4.71 -1.09 -15.33
CA GLU A 46 -5.59 -2.01 -14.61
C GLU A 46 -6.50 -1.20 -13.67
N GLU A 47 -7.71 -1.70 -13.47
CA GLU A 47 -8.71 -1.12 -12.58
C GLU A 47 -9.16 -2.19 -11.59
N VAL A 48 -8.92 -1.95 -10.30
CA VAL A 48 -9.23 -2.89 -9.22
C VAL A 48 -10.16 -2.22 -8.21
N LEU A 49 -11.18 -2.96 -7.77
CA LEU A 49 -12.09 -2.48 -6.74
C LEU A 49 -11.42 -2.67 -5.38
N LEU A 50 -11.32 -1.61 -4.58
CA LEU A 50 -10.82 -1.72 -3.22
C LEU A 50 -11.87 -2.41 -2.35
N GLY A 51 -11.65 -3.71 -2.11
CA GLY A 51 -12.63 -4.64 -1.54
C GLY A 51 -12.85 -4.50 -0.04
N GLU A 52 -11.81 -4.11 0.70
CA GLU A 52 -11.93 -3.88 2.14
C GLU A 52 -12.57 -2.52 2.40
N VAL A 53 -13.83 -2.60 2.83
CA VAL A 53 -14.54 -1.46 3.38
C VAL A 53 -13.96 -1.25 4.77
N VAL A 54 -13.07 -0.27 4.90
CA VAL A 54 -12.69 0.30 6.20
C VAL A 54 -13.99 0.78 6.86
N ASP A 55 -14.53 -0.06 7.76
CA ASP A 55 -15.85 0.07 8.36
C ASP A 55 -15.70 0.38 9.85
N GLU A 56 -15.80 1.68 10.20
CA GLU A 56 -15.76 2.13 11.58
C GLU A 56 -16.81 1.44 12.47
N ASP A 57 -17.95 1.03 11.89
CA ASP A 57 -19.04 0.36 12.60
C ASP A 57 -18.75 -1.15 12.82
N ALA A 58 -17.79 -1.73 12.11
CA ALA A 58 -17.31 -3.10 12.34
C ALA A 58 -16.44 -3.23 13.60
N TRP A 59 -15.97 -2.10 14.13
CA TRP A 59 -15.11 -2.04 15.31
C TRP A 59 -15.92 -1.75 16.59
N PRO A 60 -15.76 -2.52 17.68
CA PRO A 60 -16.56 -2.34 18.89
C PRO A 60 -16.35 -0.94 19.52
N PRO A 61 -17.42 -0.11 19.65
CA PRO A 61 -17.35 1.33 19.93
C PRO A 61 -16.84 1.70 21.34
N HIS A 62 -16.46 0.72 22.15
CA HIS A 62 -16.12 0.90 23.57
C HIS A 62 -14.70 0.44 23.92
N THR A 63 -13.93 -0.05 22.96
CA THR A 63 -12.64 -0.68 23.28
C THR A 63 -11.46 0.27 23.06
N TRP A 64 -11.54 1.17 22.07
CA TRP A 64 -10.40 1.95 21.60
C TRP A 64 -10.65 3.46 21.67
N GLY A 65 -9.63 4.21 22.06
CA GLY A 65 -9.68 5.67 22.05
C GLY A 65 -9.77 6.21 20.61
N PRO A 66 -10.35 7.41 20.39
CA PRO A 66 -10.52 7.98 19.04
C PRO A 66 -9.23 8.06 18.21
N GLN A 67 -8.10 8.31 18.86
CA GLN A 67 -6.79 8.33 18.20
C GLN A 67 -6.37 6.95 17.71
N PHE A 68 -6.63 5.92 18.51
CA PHE A 68 -6.29 4.54 18.16
C PHE A 68 -7.15 4.06 16.99
N LEU A 69 -8.46 4.33 17.03
CA LEU A 69 -9.35 4.01 15.92
C LEU A 69 -8.90 4.70 14.63
N LYS A 70 -8.57 6.00 14.69
CA LYS A 70 -8.04 6.72 13.53
C LYS A 70 -6.78 6.07 12.96
N THR A 71 -5.83 5.66 13.80
CA THR A 71 -4.62 4.96 13.35
C THR A 71 -4.95 3.62 12.70
N ALA A 72 -5.84 2.83 13.30
CA ALA A 72 -6.23 1.54 12.75
C ALA A 72 -6.86 1.68 11.35
N LEU A 73 -7.78 2.63 11.16
CA LEU A 73 -8.40 2.89 9.85
C LEU A 73 -7.38 3.41 8.82
N ASP A 74 -6.40 4.18 9.28
CA ASP A 74 -5.31 4.71 8.45
C ASP A 74 -4.39 3.58 7.96
N ASP A 75 -4.09 2.61 8.84
CA ASP A 75 -3.30 1.42 8.54
C ASP A 75 -4.07 0.44 7.64
N GLU A 76 -5.36 0.16 7.91
CA GLU A 76 -6.20 -0.67 7.02
C GLU A 76 -6.27 -0.08 5.60
N ALA A 77 -6.42 1.24 5.49
CA ALA A 77 -6.42 1.92 4.19
C ALA A 77 -5.07 1.81 3.46
N ALA A 78 -3.97 1.80 4.21
CA ALA A 78 -2.63 1.59 3.64
C ALA A 78 -2.49 0.15 3.11
N GLU A 79 -2.88 -0.83 3.91
CA GLU A 79 -2.85 -2.26 3.57
C GLU A 79 -3.69 -2.55 2.34
N THR A 80 -4.94 -2.06 2.31
CA THR A 80 -5.87 -2.24 1.19
C THR A 80 -5.27 -1.75 -0.12
N VAL A 81 -4.65 -0.56 -0.13
CA VAL A 81 -4.04 0.00 -1.34
C VAL A 81 -2.77 -0.76 -1.74
N ALA A 82 -1.95 -1.15 -0.76
CA ALA A 82 -0.72 -1.89 -1.02
C ALA A 82 -0.99 -3.29 -1.56
N ASP A 83 -1.95 -4.03 -0.99
CA ASP A 83 -2.35 -5.35 -1.45
C ASP A 83 -2.80 -5.32 -2.91
N GLU A 84 -3.76 -4.44 -3.23
CA GLU A 84 -4.32 -4.35 -4.57
C GLU A 84 -3.26 -3.90 -5.59
N PHE A 85 -2.32 -3.04 -5.20
CA PHE A 85 -1.20 -2.66 -6.05
C PHE A 85 -0.26 -3.85 -6.32
N LEU A 86 0.10 -4.62 -5.29
CA LEU A 86 0.96 -5.81 -5.45
C LEU A 86 0.27 -6.89 -6.31
N GLU A 87 -1.05 -7.03 -6.20
CA GLU A 87 -1.84 -7.90 -7.06
C GLU A 87 -1.80 -7.44 -8.52
N VAL A 88 -1.91 -6.13 -8.79
CA VAL A 88 -1.74 -5.59 -10.15
C VAL A 88 -0.35 -5.89 -10.71
N LEU A 89 0.72 -5.70 -9.91
CA LEU A 89 2.08 -6.05 -10.34
C LEU A 89 2.19 -7.54 -10.69
N ARG A 90 1.60 -8.41 -9.87
CA ARG A 90 1.54 -9.85 -10.11
C ARG A 90 0.78 -10.19 -11.40
N LEU A 91 -0.32 -9.49 -11.71
CA LEU A 91 -1.06 -9.67 -12.96
C LEU A 91 -0.24 -9.28 -14.19
N TRP A 92 0.60 -8.25 -14.07
CA TRP A 92 1.47 -7.79 -15.15
C TRP A 92 2.81 -8.53 -15.24
N ASP A 93 3.06 -9.51 -14.37
CA ASP A 93 4.36 -10.19 -14.24
C ASP A 93 5.52 -9.21 -13.99
N VAL A 94 5.24 -8.12 -13.25
CA VAL A 94 6.23 -7.14 -12.82
C VAL A 94 6.73 -7.55 -11.44
N GLU A 95 8.02 -7.89 -11.36
CA GLU A 95 8.64 -8.27 -10.10
C GLU A 95 8.71 -7.06 -9.15
N TRP A 96 8.10 -7.20 -7.97
CA TRP A 96 8.31 -6.26 -6.89
C TRP A 96 9.69 -6.46 -6.24
N MET A 97 10.23 -5.40 -5.68
CA MET A 97 11.59 -5.35 -5.14
C MET A 97 11.83 -6.31 -3.97
N SER A 98 13.12 -6.65 -3.79
CA SER A 98 13.62 -7.44 -2.68
C SER A 98 14.48 -6.62 -1.72
N CYS A 99 14.39 -6.90 -0.43
CA CYS A 99 15.17 -6.31 0.66
C CYS A 99 16.68 -6.47 0.42
N SER A 100 17.45 -5.39 0.29
CA SER A 100 18.88 -5.50 -0.05
C SER A 100 19.73 -6.11 1.08
N LYS A 101 19.27 -6.02 2.34
CA LYS A 101 19.92 -6.71 3.48
C LYS A 101 19.71 -8.22 3.51
N HIS A 102 18.57 -8.71 3.03
CA HIS A 102 18.14 -10.08 3.30
C HIS A 102 17.78 -10.89 2.06
N ASP A 103 17.77 -10.27 0.89
CA ASP A 103 17.43 -10.85 -0.41
C ASP A 103 16.08 -11.58 -0.39
N ARG A 104 15.06 -10.88 0.12
CA ARG A 104 13.71 -11.39 0.31
C ARG A 104 12.69 -10.40 -0.23
N PRO A 105 11.55 -10.88 -0.76
CA PRO A 105 10.49 -9.98 -1.24
C PRO A 105 10.04 -9.02 -0.16
N ILE A 106 9.82 -7.77 -0.55
CA ILE A 106 9.19 -6.77 0.31
C ILE A 106 7.68 -6.96 0.28
N TRP A 107 7.05 -6.90 1.45
CA TRP A 107 5.62 -6.92 1.67
C TRP A 107 5.21 -5.64 2.40
N HIS A 108 3.92 -5.44 2.64
CA HIS A 108 3.46 -4.41 3.56
C HIS A 108 2.97 -5.02 4.87
N CYS A 109 2.97 -4.19 5.90
CA CYS A 109 2.24 -4.40 7.14
C CYS A 109 1.89 -3.01 7.63
N SER A 110 0.60 -2.72 7.71
CA SER A 110 0.09 -1.39 8.01
C SER A 110 0.67 -0.37 7.01
N SER A 111 1.05 0.81 7.47
CA SER A 111 1.67 1.87 6.66
C SER A 111 3.17 1.68 6.34
N VAL A 112 3.71 0.46 6.46
CA VAL A 112 5.15 0.17 6.38
C VAL A 112 5.45 -0.92 5.36
N TRP A 113 6.46 -0.68 4.50
CA TRP A 113 7.09 -1.73 3.71
C TRP A 113 8.05 -2.54 4.58
N ILE A 114 7.85 -3.85 4.63
CA ILE A 114 8.61 -4.76 5.49
C ILE A 114 9.25 -5.88 4.70
N CYS A 115 10.36 -6.38 5.22
CA CYS A 115 10.94 -7.65 4.84
C CYS A 115 10.71 -8.65 5.97
N ALA A 116 9.71 -9.51 5.81
CA ALA A 116 9.39 -10.55 6.77
C ALA A 116 10.28 -11.79 6.57
N GLY A 117 10.55 -12.52 7.64
CA GLY A 117 11.11 -13.86 7.55
C GLY A 117 11.00 -14.63 8.86
N PRO A 118 11.51 -15.87 8.88
CA PRO A 118 11.20 -16.81 9.95
C PRO A 118 11.66 -16.33 11.34
N THR A 119 12.70 -15.50 11.39
CA THR A 119 13.35 -15.08 12.64
C THR A 119 13.50 -13.57 12.79
N THR A 120 13.35 -12.81 11.69
CA THR A 120 13.54 -11.35 11.70
C THR A 120 12.56 -10.68 10.73
N THR A 121 11.87 -9.66 11.24
CA THR A 121 11.19 -8.65 10.45
C THR A 121 12.07 -7.41 10.40
N HIS A 122 12.22 -6.85 9.22
CA HIS A 122 12.94 -5.60 9.01
C HIS A 122 12.00 -4.59 8.37
N ASP A 123 11.74 -3.50 9.09
CA ASP A 123 11.01 -2.35 8.57
C ASP A 123 11.91 -1.64 7.57
N VAL A 124 11.55 -1.71 6.30
CA VAL A 124 12.36 -1.17 5.21
C VAL A 124 12.16 0.34 5.11
N ALA A 125 10.90 0.78 5.03
CA ALA A 125 10.53 2.18 4.98
C ALA A 125 9.03 2.37 5.26
N LEU A 126 8.64 3.58 5.64
CA LEU A 126 7.24 3.98 5.56
C LEU A 126 6.79 4.03 4.09
N MET A 127 5.52 3.73 3.83
CA MET A 127 4.93 3.89 2.50
C MET A 127 4.99 5.36 2.05
N GLY A 128 5.42 5.60 0.82
CA GLY A 128 5.74 6.89 0.23
C GLY A 128 7.17 7.38 0.48
N GLU A 129 7.94 6.65 1.29
CA GLU A 129 9.31 6.96 1.68
C GLU A 129 10.30 5.85 1.27
N LEU A 130 9.86 4.92 0.43
CA LEU A 130 10.70 3.81 -0.01
C LEU A 130 11.88 4.36 -0.82
N PRO A 131 13.13 4.07 -0.41
CA PRO A 131 14.30 4.61 -1.09
C PRO A 131 14.62 3.77 -2.34
N PRO A 132 15.45 4.31 -3.26
CA PRO A 132 15.81 3.60 -4.48
C PRO A 132 16.46 2.22 -4.21
N PRO A 133 16.40 1.28 -5.16
CA PRO A 133 16.95 -0.06 -4.98
C PRO A 133 18.42 -0.05 -4.53
N GLY A 134 18.77 -0.93 -3.58
CA GLY A 134 20.14 -1.10 -3.09
C GLY A 134 20.54 -0.22 -1.90
N THR A 135 19.58 0.44 -1.23
CA THR A 135 19.85 1.38 -0.13
C THR A 135 19.34 0.93 1.26
N TYR A 136 18.74 -0.26 1.38
CA TYR A 136 17.95 -0.67 2.56
C TYR A 136 18.16 -2.10 3.07
#